data_AF-A0A2M8PLM3-F1
#
_entry.id   AF-A0A2M8PLM3-F1
#
_cell.length_a   1.000
_cell.length_b   1.000
_cell.length_c   1.000
_cell.angle_alpha   90.00
_cell.angle_beta   90.00
_cell.angle_gamma   90.00
#
_symmetry.space_group_name_H-M   'P 1'
#
loop_
_entity.id
_entity.type
_entity.pdbx_description
1 polymer ?
#
loop_
_entity_poly.entity_id
_entity_poly.type
_entity_poly.pdbx_seq_one_letter_code
_entity_poly.pdbx_strand_id
1 'polypeptide(L)'
;YAFSTENWSRPRREVRLLMRILEMVIDRELKELNENGVQIRHIGELSGIAPRLQKKVKQACELTKNNSRLILNVAFNYGGRDEIVQAVRQIIRDGVSPEDVTEEL
;
A
#
# COMPACT_ATOMS: atom_id res chain seq x y z
N TYR A 1 0.28 -8.80 -5.59
CA TYR A 1 1.63 -8.30 -5.30
C TYR A 1 2.10 -7.46 -6.49
N ALA A 2 2.16 -6.13 -6.36
CA ALA A 2 2.29 -5.22 -7.51
C ALA A 2 3.70 -4.61 -7.64
N PHE A 3 4.37 -4.29 -6.53
CA PHE A 3 5.73 -3.74 -6.53
C PHE A 3 6.37 -3.93 -5.14
N SER A 4 7.62 -4.35 -5.10
CA SER A 4 8.40 -4.63 -3.88
C SER A 4 9.49 -3.59 -3.64
N THR A 5 10.02 -3.51 -2.41
CA THR A 5 11.16 -2.63 -2.12
C THR A 5 12.42 -3.04 -2.91
N GLU A 6 12.58 -4.33 -3.22
CA GLU A 6 13.67 -4.83 -4.06
C GLU A 6 13.56 -4.33 -5.51
N ASN A 7 12.37 -3.93 -5.98
CA ASN A 7 12.20 -3.41 -7.33
C ASN A 7 12.83 -2.02 -7.53
N TRP A 8 13.22 -1.32 -6.47
CA TRP A 8 14.00 -0.07 -6.58
C TRP A 8 15.42 -0.28 -7.14
N SER A 9 15.95 -1.50 -7.06
CA SER A 9 17.25 -1.86 -7.65
C SER A 9 17.24 -1.96 -9.18
N ARG A 10 16.04 -1.99 -9.80
CA ARG A 10 15.88 -2.08 -11.25
C ARG A 10 16.27 -0.78 -11.97
N PRO A 11 16.52 -0.81 -13.29
CA PRO A 11 16.82 0.40 -14.05
C PRO A 11 15.76 1.49 -13.85
N ARG A 12 16.21 2.73 -13.60
CA ARG A 12 15.32 3.87 -13.29
C ARG A 12 14.20 4.08 -14.32
N ARG A 13 14.44 3.76 -15.59
CA ARG A 13 13.42 3.87 -16.65
C ARG A 13 12.28 2.87 -16.45
N GLU A 14 12.59 1.64 -16.05
CA GLU A 14 11.61 0.60 -15.77
C GLU A 14 10.77 0.96 -14.55
N VAL A 15 11.42 1.37 -13.46
CA VAL A 15 10.70 1.82 -12.25
C VAL A 15 9.72 2.94 -12.58
N ARG A 16 10.15 3.97 -13.33
CA ARG A 16 9.23 5.05 -13.76
C ARG A 16 8.07 4.56 -14.61
N LEU A 17 8.28 3.56 -15.47
CA LEU A 17 7.22 2.99 -16.30
C LEU A 17 6.20 2.25 -15.42
N LEU A 18 6.66 1.44 -14.47
CA LEU A 18 5.79 0.73 -13.51
C LEU A 18 4.93 1.71 -12.70
N MET A 19 5.51 2.82 -12.23
CA MET A 19 4.76 3.86 -11.52
C MET A 19 3.67 4.48 -12.39
N ARG A 20 3.96 4.76 -13.67
CA ARG A 20 2.98 5.28 -14.63
C ARG A 20 1.87 4.28 -14.94
N ILE A 21 2.21 3.00 -15.08
CA ILE A 21 1.22 1.93 -15.29
C ILE A 21 0.26 1.87 -14.10
N LEU A 22 0.79 1.88 -12.88
CA LEU A 22 -0.05 1.86 -11.68
C LEU A 22 -0.99 3.07 -11.61
N GLU A 23 -0.46 4.26 -11.92
CA GLU A 23 -1.27 5.47 -11.99
C GLU A 23 -2.42 5.35 -12.99
N MET A 24 -2.15 4.87 -14.21
CA MET A 24 -3.17 4.69 -15.25
C MET A 24 -4.22 3.65 -14.85
N VAL A 25 -3.80 2.55 -14.20
CA VAL A 25 -4.72 1.50 -13.75
C VAL A 25 -5.65 2.02 -12.66
N ILE A 26 -5.15 2.78 -11.69
CA ILE A 26 -6.01 3.40 -10.66
C ILE A 26 -7.06 4.30 -11.31
N ASP A 27 -6.66 5.16 -12.24
CA ASP A 27 -7.58 6.10 -12.89
C ASP A 27 -8.65 5.41 -13.73
N ARG A 28 -8.31 4.29 -14.37
CA ARG A 28 -9.22 3.55 -15.22
C ARG A 28 -10.20 2.68 -14.43
N GLU A 29 -9.71 1.96 -13.44
CA GLU A 29 -10.46 0.86 -12.80
C GLU A 29 -11.21 1.32 -11.53
N LEU A 30 -10.81 2.42 -10.89
CA LEU A 30 -11.34 2.80 -9.57
C LEU A 30 -12.87 2.98 -9.56
N LYS A 31 -13.43 3.60 -10.60
CA LYS A 31 -14.88 3.83 -10.67
C LYS A 31 -15.64 2.50 -10.71
N GLU A 32 -15.23 1.58 -11.58
CA GLU A 32 -15.84 0.27 -11.73
C GLU A 32 -15.68 -0.57 -10.46
N LEU A 33 -14.50 -0.56 -9.84
CA LEU A 33 -14.28 -1.25 -8.56
C LEU A 33 -15.20 -0.72 -7.47
N ASN A 34 -15.39 0.60 -7.40
CA ASN A 34 -16.28 1.21 -6.42
C ASN A 34 -17.75 0.85 -6.67
N GLU A 35 -18.21 0.90 -7.92
CA GLU A 35 -19.58 0.52 -8.31
C GLU A 35 -19.86 -0.97 -8.02
N ASN A 36 -18.85 -1.82 -8.13
CA ASN A 36 -18.93 -3.23 -7.77
C ASN A 36 -18.77 -3.50 -6.26
N GLY A 37 -18.69 -2.48 -5.42
CA GLY A 37 -18.59 -2.63 -3.96
C GLY A 37 -17.26 -3.24 -3.50
N VAL A 38 -16.17 -3.02 -4.23
CA VAL A 38 -14.82 -3.41 -3.82
C VAL A 38 -14.24 -2.35 -2.87
N GLN A 39 -13.75 -2.76 -1.70
CA GLN A 39 -12.96 -1.96 -0.79
C GLN A 39 -11.47 -2.12 -1.11
N ILE A 40 -10.82 -1.06 -1.55
CA ILE A 40 -9.39 -1.07 -1.83
C ILE A 40 -8.65 -0.76 -0.53
N ARG A 41 -7.67 -1.61 -0.20
CA ARG A 41 -6.72 -1.38 0.88
C ARG A 41 -5.30 -1.44 0.32
N HIS A 42 -4.48 -0.46 0.65
CA HIS A 42 -3.07 -0.49 0.31
C HIS A 42 -2.27 -1.08 1.47
N ILE A 43 -1.33 -1.98 1.16
CA ILE A 43 -0.32 -2.46 2.11
C ILE A 43 1.08 -2.17 1.54
N GLY A 44 1.98 -1.70 2.39
CA GLY A 44 3.32 -1.21 2.02
C GLY A 44 3.52 0.27 2.36
N GLU A 45 4.65 0.84 1.94
CA GLU A 45 5.04 2.21 2.27
C GLU A 45 4.88 3.14 1.06
N LEU A 46 4.29 4.32 1.24
CA LEU A 46 4.14 5.30 0.16
C LEU A 46 5.27 6.33 0.12
N SER A 47 6.13 6.38 1.15
CA SER A 47 7.32 7.22 1.17
C SER A 47 8.23 6.89 -0.03
N GLY A 48 8.86 7.92 -0.60
CA GLY A 48 9.69 7.81 -1.82
C GLY A 48 8.91 7.67 -3.13
N ILE A 49 7.59 7.45 -3.11
CA ILE A 49 6.74 7.46 -4.31
C ILE A 49 6.40 8.91 -4.69
N ALA A 50 6.17 9.17 -5.98
CA ALA A 50 5.76 10.50 -6.44
C ALA A 50 4.46 10.97 -5.73
N PRO A 51 4.40 12.22 -5.21
CA PRO A 51 3.25 12.71 -4.44
C PRO A 51 1.89 12.55 -5.13
N ARG A 52 1.88 12.69 -6.46
CA ARG A 52 0.69 12.51 -7.30
C ARG A 52 0.13 11.08 -7.20
N LEU A 53 0.98 10.07 -7.28
CA LEU A 53 0.56 8.67 -7.17
C LEU A 53 0.14 8.33 -5.72
N GLN A 54 0.87 8.85 -4.71
CA GLN A 54 0.44 8.70 -3.31
C GLN A 54 -0.97 9.24 -3.08
N LYS A 55 -1.28 10.42 -3.62
CA LYS A 55 -2.61 11.03 -3.52
C LYS A 55 -3.69 10.15 -4.15
N LYS A 56 -3.43 9.58 -5.33
CA LYS A 56 -4.38 8.68 -6.02
C LYS A 56 -4.64 7.40 -5.22
N VAL A 57 -3.60 6.77 -4.68
CA VAL A 57 -3.75 5.57 -3.82
C VAL A 57 -4.62 5.90 -2.60
N LYS A 58 -4.34 7.02 -1.91
CA LYS A 58 -5.12 7.46 -0.75
C LYS A 58 -6.58 7.76 -1.11
N GLN A 59 -6.82 8.43 -2.24
CA GLN A 59 -8.17 8.72 -2.73
C GLN A 59 -8.94 7.44 -3.08
N ALA A 60 -8.29 6.45 -3.70
CA ALA A 60 -8.90 5.16 -4.00
C ALA A 60 -9.33 4.41 -2.73
N CYS A 61 -8.46 4.37 -1.71
CA CYS A 61 -8.77 3.76 -0.42
C CYS A 61 -9.92 4.49 0.28
N GLU A 62 -9.89 5.82 0.29
CA GLU A 62 -10.92 6.65 0.94
C GLU A 62 -12.28 6.52 0.25
N LEU A 63 -12.33 6.58 -1.08
CA LEU A 63 -13.56 6.45 -1.85
C LEU A 63 -14.25 5.12 -1.60
N THR A 64 -13.48 4.04 -1.49
CA THR A 64 -13.99 2.68 -1.40
C THR A 64 -14.10 2.17 0.04
N LYS A 65 -13.78 2.99 1.05
CA LYS A 65 -13.62 2.56 2.45
C LYS A 65 -14.85 1.89 3.07
N ASN A 66 -16.04 2.26 2.61
CA ASN A 66 -17.32 1.76 3.13
C ASN A 66 -17.87 0.57 2.33
N ASN A 67 -17.17 0.15 1.28
CA ASN A 67 -17.56 -0.99 0.48
C ASN A 67 -17.32 -2.29 1.25
N SER A 68 -18.14 -3.31 1.01
CA SER A 68 -18.13 -4.53 1.81
C SER A 68 -18.23 -5.83 1.01
N ARG A 69 -18.36 -5.76 -0.33
CA ARG A 69 -18.54 -6.97 -1.16
C ARG A 69 -17.23 -7.74 -1.34
N LEU A 70 -16.11 -7.04 -1.49
CA LEU A 70 -14.79 -7.64 -1.65
C LEU A 70 -13.72 -6.70 -1.11
N ILE A 71 -12.74 -7.21 -0.39
CA ILE A 71 -11.54 -6.47 -0.01
C ILE A 71 -10.43 -6.79 -1.00
N LEU A 72 -9.95 -5.76 -1.72
CA LEU A 72 -8.79 -5.84 -2.59
C LEU A 72 -7.57 -5.26 -1.89
N ASN A 73 -6.70 -6.12 -1.37
CA ASN A 73 -5.42 -5.73 -0.78
C ASN A 73 -4.37 -5.55 -1.88
N VAL A 74 -3.94 -4.31 -2.10
CA VAL A 74 -2.91 -3.94 -3.07
C VAL A 74 -1.58 -3.78 -2.35
N ALA A 75 -0.73 -4.82 -2.43
CA ALA A 75 0.65 -4.75 -1.97
C ALA A 75 1.51 -3.96 -2.97
N PHE A 76 1.84 -2.72 -2.63
CA PHE A 76 2.60 -1.81 -3.48
C PHE A 76 3.67 -1.09 -2.67
N ASN A 77 4.89 -1.07 -3.21
CA ASN A 77 6.10 -0.70 -2.48
C ASN A 77 6.18 -1.40 -1.12
N TYR A 78 5.93 -2.71 -1.15
CA TYR A 78 5.80 -3.56 0.03
C TYR A 78 6.99 -4.52 0.12
N GLY A 79 7.57 -4.63 1.31
CA GLY A 79 8.53 -5.67 1.65
C GLY A 79 8.22 -6.20 3.04
N GLY A 80 8.05 -7.51 3.19
CA GLY A 80 7.62 -8.10 4.47
C GLY A 80 8.59 -7.83 5.63
N ARG A 81 9.90 -7.82 5.35
CA ARG A 81 10.91 -7.41 6.34
C ARG A 81 10.78 -5.95 6.74
N ASP A 82 10.48 -5.07 5.77
CA ASP A 82 10.33 -3.65 6.04
C ASP A 82 9.07 -3.40 6.87
N GLU A 83 7.96 -4.09 6.58
CA GLU A 83 6.73 -4.06 7.37
C GLU A 83 6.97 -4.49 8.83
N ILE A 84 7.66 -5.61 9.05
CA ILE A 84 8.03 -6.07 10.41
C ILE A 84 8.86 -4.99 11.13
N VAL A 85 9.85 -4.40 10.45
CA VAL A 85 10.68 -3.35 11.03
C VAL A 85 9.84 -2.10 11.38
N GLN A 86 8.86 -1.72 10.57
CA GLN A 86 7.95 -0.62 10.89
C GLN A 86 7.06 -0.93 12.08
N ALA A 87 6.51 -2.15 12.16
CA ALA A 87 5.72 -2.60 13.31
C ALA A 87 6.54 -2.53 14.60
N VAL A 88 7.76 -3.07 14.61
CA VAL A 88 8.68 -2.99 15.76
C VAL A 88 8.99 -1.55 16.15
N ARG A 89 9.24 -0.66 15.18
CA ARG A 89 9.45 0.77 15.46
C ARG A 89 8.23 1.41 16.12
N GLN A 90 7.02 1.03 15.70
CA GLN A 90 5.78 1.56 16.26
C GLN A 90 5.56 1.06 17.68
N ILE A 91 5.72 -0.25 17.95
CA ILE A 91 5.67 -0.86 19.28
C ILE A 91 6.61 -0.13 20.27
N ILE A 92 7.85 0.15 19.85
CA ILE A 92 8.83 0.88 20.67
C ILE A 92 8.37 2.31 20.95
N ARG A 93 7.82 3.02 19.95
CA ARG A 93 7.33 4.40 20.13
C ARG A 93 6.13 4.47 21.07
N ASP A 94 5.28 3.46 21.03
CA ASP A 94 4.08 3.37 21.86
C ASP A 94 4.40 2.92 23.29
N GLY A 95 5.65 2.52 23.56
CA GLY A 95 6.12 2.17 24.91
C GLY A 95 5.58 0.83 25.41
N VAL A 96 5.23 -0.08 24.50
CA VAL A 96 4.71 -1.40 24.83
C VAL A 96 5.79 -2.23 25.52
N SER A 97 5.41 -2.91 26.61
CA SER A 97 6.34 -3.78 27.33
C SER A 97 6.66 -5.03 26.50
N PRO A 98 7.90 -5.55 26.50
CA PRO A 98 8.25 -6.74 25.72
C PRO A 98 7.34 -7.96 25.97
N GLU A 99 6.82 -8.09 27.18
CA GLU A 99 5.95 -9.18 27.64
C GLU A 99 4.54 -9.07 27.05
N ASP A 100 4.15 -7.88 26.62
CA ASP A 100 2.86 -7.61 25.98
C ASP A 100 2.92 -7.83 24.46
N VAL A 101 4.11 -8.00 23.86
CA VAL A 101 4.26 -8.24 22.42
C VAL A 101 3.93 -9.69 22.08
N THR A 102 2.76 -9.89 21.46
CA THR A 102 2.22 -11.19 21.05
C THR A 102 1.92 -11.22 19.55
N GLU A 103 1.56 -12.38 19.00
CA GLU A 103 1.18 -12.50 17.58
C GLU A 103 -0.14 -11.78 17.26
N GLU A 104 -1.00 -11.58 18.27
CA GLU A 104 -2.31 -10.94 18.15
C GLU A 104 -2.29 -9.42 18.37
N LEU A 105 -1.13 -8.83 18.73
CA LEU A 105 -0.99 -7.42 19.07
C LEU A 105 -1.03 -6.48 17.85
#